data_AF-A0A5R9C144-F1
#
_entry.id   AF-A0A5R9C144-F1
#
_cell.length_a   1.000
_cell.length_b   1.000
_cell.length_c   1.000
_cell.angle_alpha   90.00
_cell.angle_beta   90.00
_cell.angle_gamma   90.00
#
_symmetry.space_group_name_H-M   'P 1'
#
loop_
_entity.id
_entity.type
_entity.pdbx_description
1 polymer ?
#
loop_
_entity_poly.entity_id
_entity_poly.type
_entity_poly.pdbx_seq_one_letter_code
_entity_poly.pdbx_strand_id
1 'polypeptide(L)'
;MLNSINQTIYKKCLFPLFFSLFGSVWLYCWDWDKSEVYFEIAIGILILGFFIYALRNIWIYADQNIRSKLYRNIAVFAIMLNLSTYAVSIVFQGVIAFIFAVFMMIGFWNIITR
;
A
#
# COMPACT_ATOMS: atom_id res chain seq x y z
N MET A 1 26.64 5.15 -6.15
CA MET A 1 26.40 6.19 -5.13
C MET A 1 24.90 6.27 -4.82
N LEU A 2 24.35 5.22 -4.17
CA LEU A 2 22.92 5.06 -3.85
C LEU A 2 22.70 4.93 -2.33
N ASN A 3 23.57 5.49 -1.48
CA ASN A 3 23.69 4.98 -0.10
C ASN A 3 23.01 5.80 1.02
N SER A 4 22.59 7.05 0.81
CA SER A 4 21.94 7.85 1.88
C SER A 4 20.58 8.44 1.47
N ILE A 5 20.47 8.94 0.23
CA ILE A 5 19.22 9.43 -0.35
C ILE A 5 18.21 8.28 -0.50
N ASN A 6 18.67 7.07 -0.89
CA ASN A 6 17.81 5.89 -0.93
C ASN A 6 17.30 5.45 0.43
N GLN A 7 18.11 5.51 1.49
CA GLN A 7 17.62 5.08 2.81
C GLN A 7 16.50 5.98 3.33
N THR A 8 16.55 7.28 3.03
CA THR A 8 15.51 8.22 3.44
C THR A 8 14.23 8.00 2.65
N ILE A 9 14.33 7.87 1.32
CA ILE A 9 13.19 7.56 0.45
C ILE A 9 12.58 6.20 0.83
N TYR A 10 13.41 5.20 1.07
CA TYR A 10 12.98 3.88 1.49
C TYR A 10 12.23 3.92 2.83
N LYS A 11 12.84 4.48 3.88
CA LYS A 11 12.27 4.44 5.24
C LYS A 11 11.08 5.36 5.43
N LYS A 12 11.08 6.53 4.78
CA LYS A 12 10.05 7.56 5.00
C LYS A 12 8.97 7.59 3.92
N CYS A 13 9.25 7.08 2.73
CA CYS A 13 8.29 7.09 1.62
C CYS A 13 7.77 5.69 1.31
N LEU A 14 8.66 4.75 0.97
CA LEU A 14 8.26 3.43 0.50
C LEU A 14 7.76 2.54 1.64
N PHE A 15 8.45 2.49 2.77
CA PHE A 15 8.03 1.64 3.89
C PHE A 15 6.62 1.99 4.43
N PRO A 16 6.27 3.26 4.71
CA PRO A 16 4.93 3.60 5.19
C PRO A 16 3.86 3.38 4.12
N LEU A 17 4.20 3.58 2.83
CA LEU A 17 3.33 3.26 1.71
C LEU A 17 3.00 1.76 1.71
N PHE A 18 4.01 0.90 1.78
CA PHE A 18 3.84 -0.54 1.80
C PHE A 18 3.08 -1.02 3.02
N PHE A 19 3.41 -0.50 4.20
CA PHE A 19 2.68 -0.81 5.43
C PHE A 19 1.20 -0.45 5.31
N SER A 20 0.88 0.72 4.74
CA SER A 20 -0.51 1.15 4.55
C SER A 20 -1.27 0.29 3.54
N LEU A 21 -0.66 -0.06 2.41
CA LEU A 21 -1.29 -0.90 1.37
C LEU A 21 -1.50 -2.33 1.87
N PHE A 22 -0.53 -2.87 2.61
CA PHE A 22 -0.66 -4.17 3.24
C PHE A 22 -1.75 -4.17 4.31
N GLY A 23 -1.77 -3.15 5.17
CA GLY A 23 -2.81 -3.00 6.19
C GLY A 23 -4.21 -2.88 5.58
N SER A 24 -4.37 -2.15 4.47
CA SER A 24 -5.67 -2.02 3.82
C SER A 24 -6.15 -3.34 3.23
N VAL A 25 -5.23 -4.13 2.65
CA VAL A 25 -5.54 -5.47 2.13
C VAL A 25 -5.92 -6.41 3.27
N TRP A 26 -5.18 -6.34 4.39
CA TRP A 26 -5.49 -7.15 5.57
C TRP A 26 -6.87 -6.81 6.14
N LEU A 27 -7.18 -5.53 6.33
CA LEU A 27 -8.51 -5.09 6.75
C LEU A 27 -9.60 -5.59 5.81
N TYR A 28 -9.37 -5.50 4.50
CA TYR A 28 -10.35 -5.91 3.49
C TYR A 28 -10.60 -7.43 3.46
N CYS A 29 -9.56 -8.23 3.70
CA CYS A 29 -9.64 -9.69 3.60
C CYS A 29 -10.02 -10.37 4.92
N TRP A 30 -9.92 -9.65 6.04
CA TRP A 30 -10.24 -10.18 7.35
C TRP A 30 -11.74 -10.08 7.61
N ASP A 31 -12.35 -11.20 7.98
CA ASP A 31 -13.77 -11.25 8.33
C ASP A 31 -13.93 -10.81 9.80
N TRP A 32 -14.22 -9.53 9.99
CA TRP A 32 -14.41 -8.95 11.32
C TRP A 32 -15.82 -9.24 11.82
N ASP A 33 -15.94 -9.74 13.05
CA ASP A 33 -17.24 -9.91 13.67
C ASP A 33 -17.87 -8.54 13.96
N LYS A 34 -19.21 -8.45 13.96
CA LYS A 34 -19.93 -7.16 14.03
C LYS A 34 -19.63 -6.36 15.31
N SER A 35 -19.13 -7.00 16.35
CA SER A 35 -18.69 -6.37 17.60
C SER A 35 -17.40 -5.55 17.47
N GLU A 36 -16.62 -5.73 16.40
CA GLU A 36 -15.28 -5.15 16.25
C GLU A 36 -15.22 -3.98 15.24
N VAL A 37 -16.37 -3.51 14.74
CA VAL A 37 -16.46 -2.44 13.72
C VAL A 37 -15.72 -1.16 14.12
N TYR A 38 -15.79 -0.75 15.38
CA TYR A 38 -15.08 0.45 15.84
C TYR A 38 -13.55 0.28 15.81
N PHE A 39 -13.07 -0.94 16.03
CA PHE A 39 -11.66 -1.27 15.95
C PHE A 39 -11.18 -1.29 14.50
N GLU A 40 -11.98 -1.85 13.58
CA GLU A 40 -11.74 -1.81 12.14
C GLU A 40 -11.61 -0.37 11.64
N ILE A 41 -12.56 0.51 12.01
CA ILE A 41 -12.52 1.93 11.65
C ILE A 41 -11.26 2.62 12.19
N ALA A 42 -10.89 2.35 13.45
CA ALA A 42 -9.71 2.94 14.05
C ALA A 42 -8.42 2.54 13.32
N ILE A 43 -8.28 1.26 12.96
CA ILE A 43 -7.16 0.76 12.18
C ILE A 43 -7.17 1.37 10.77
N GLY A 44 -8.35 1.50 10.15
CA GLY A 44 -8.51 2.13 8.84
C GLY A 44 -8.03 3.59 8.81
N ILE A 45 -8.38 4.37 9.84
CA ILE A 45 -7.90 5.75 10.00
C ILE A 45 -6.37 5.79 10.14
N LEU A 46 -5.81 4.88 10.94
CA LEU A 46 -4.36 4.79 11.16
C LEU A 46 -3.61 4.43 9.86
N ILE A 47 -4.12 3.47 9.09
CA ILE A 47 -3.59 3.09 7.77
C ILE A 47 -3.65 4.27 6.79
N LEU A 48 -4.77 4.97 6.74
CA LEU A 48 -4.93 6.17 5.90
C LEU A 48 -3.91 7.25 6.28
N GLY A 49 -3.67 7.43 7.58
CA GLY A 49 -2.63 8.33 8.09
C GLY A 49 -1.23 7.98 7.56
N PHE A 50 -0.85 6.69 7.59
CA PHE A 50 0.43 6.23 7.03
C PHE A 50 0.51 6.43 5.52
N PHE A 51 -0.57 6.22 4.79
CA PHE A 51 -0.63 6.45 3.35
C PHE A 51 -0.41 7.92 3.01
N ILE A 52 -1.14 8.83 3.66
CA ILE A 52 -0.99 10.28 3.47
C ILE A 52 0.43 10.73 3.86
N TYR A 53 0.97 10.21 4.97
CA TYR A 53 2.33 10.47 5.40
C TYR A 53 3.36 10.06 4.34
N ALA A 54 3.19 8.88 3.72
CA ALA A 54 4.04 8.41 2.63
C ALA A 54 3.98 9.36 1.43
N LEU A 55 2.78 9.73 0.98
CA LEU A 55 2.59 10.63 -0.16
C LEU A 55 3.22 12.01 0.09
N ARG A 56 3.06 12.55 1.29
CA ARG A 56 3.69 13.82 1.69
C ARG A 56 5.21 13.71 1.66
N ASN A 57 5.79 12.61 2.14
CA ASN A 57 7.23 12.42 2.13
C ASN A 57 7.79 12.24 0.71
N ILE A 58 7.05 11.60 -0.20
CA ILE A 58 7.42 11.55 -1.62
C ILE A 58 7.49 12.98 -2.19
N TRP A 59 6.54 13.85 -1.83
CA TRP A 59 6.54 15.23 -2.29
C TRP A 59 7.78 16.02 -1.82
N ILE A 60 8.16 15.83 -0.56
CA ILE A 60 9.24 16.59 0.10
C ILE A 60 10.62 16.07 -0.31
N TYR A 61 10.79 14.75 -0.40
CA TYR A 61 12.11 14.12 -0.51
C TYR A 61 12.43 13.56 -1.90
N ALA A 62 11.44 13.37 -2.78
CA ALA A 62 11.70 12.86 -4.13
C ALA A 62 11.95 13.99 -5.14
N ASP A 63 12.97 13.80 -5.98
CA ASP A 63 13.26 14.67 -7.11
C ASP A 63 12.06 14.82 -8.04
N GLN A 64 11.90 16.00 -8.62
CA GLN A 64 10.74 16.35 -9.44
C GLN A 64 10.51 15.39 -10.62
N ASN A 65 11.59 14.90 -11.23
CA ASN A 65 11.53 13.91 -12.33
C ASN A 65 11.09 12.52 -11.87
N ILE A 66 11.37 12.15 -10.62
CA ILE A 66 11.05 10.83 -10.05
C ILE A 66 9.65 10.85 -9.42
N ARG A 67 9.27 11.98 -8.83
CA ARG A 67 8.03 12.19 -8.08
C ARG A 67 6.77 11.89 -8.90
N SER A 68 6.67 12.45 -10.11
CA SER A 68 5.53 12.24 -11.01
C SER A 68 5.42 10.78 -11.47
N LYS A 69 6.56 10.11 -11.73
CA LYS A 69 6.62 8.67 -12.04
C LYS A 69 6.16 7.83 -10.84
N LEU A 70 6.61 8.15 -9.62
CA LEU A 70 6.21 7.46 -8.39
C LEU A 70 4.70 7.59 -8.14
N TYR A 71 4.13 8.79 -8.19
CA TYR A 71 2.69 8.96 -7.98
C TYR A 71 1.86 8.24 -9.03
N ARG A 72 2.27 8.28 -10.30
CA ARG A 72 1.58 7.53 -11.35
C ARG A 72 1.60 6.03 -11.07
N ASN A 73 2.76 5.48 -10.70
CA ASN A 73 2.89 4.07 -10.38
C ASN A 73 2.04 3.69 -9.16
N ILE A 74 2.03 4.52 -8.11
CA ILE A 74 1.20 4.32 -6.92
C ILE A 74 -0.28 4.33 -7.27
N ALA A 75 -0.74 5.29 -8.07
CA ALA A 75 -2.14 5.39 -8.47
C ALA A 75 -2.57 4.17 -9.30
N VAL A 76 -1.78 3.79 -10.31
CA VAL A 76 -2.06 2.61 -11.13
C VAL A 76 -2.10 1.34 -10.28
N PHE A 77 -1.13 1.18 -9.36
CA PHE A 77 -1.10 0.03 -8.48
C PHE A 77 -2.30 -0.02 -7.53
N ALA A 78 -2.67 1.10 -6.91
CA ALA A 78 -3.82 1.15 -6.01
C ALA A 78 -5.13 0.75 -6.74
N ILE A 79 -5.30 1.18 -7.98
CA ILE A 79 -6.44 0.79 -8.82
C ILE A 79 -6.39 -0.71 -9.13
N MET A 80 -5.23 -1.21 -9.60
CA MET A 80 -5.07 -2.64 -9.91
C MET A 80 -5.29 -3.51 -8.68
N LEU A 81 -4.73 -3.13 -7.53
CA LEU A 81 -4.87 -3.82 -6.25
C LEU A 81 -6.33 -3.89 -5.82
N ASN A 82 -7.06 -2.78 -5.83
CA ASN A 82 -8.48 -2.78 -5.46
C ASN A 82 -9.32 -3.64 -6.40
N LEU A 83 -9.20 -3.46 -7.72
CA LEU A 83 -10.02 -4.19 -8.69
C LEU A 83 -9.77 -5.69 -8.63
N SER A 84 -8.51 -6.10 -8.56
CA SER A 84 -8.15 -7.52 -8.53
C SER A 84 -8.46 -8.17 -7.18
N THR A 85 -8.21 -7.49 -6.06
CA THR A 85 -8.56 -8.04 -4.72
C THR A 85 -10.07 -8.18 -4.58
N TYR A 86 -10.86 -7.24 -5.12
CA TYR A 86 -12.32 -7.34 -5.20
C TYR A 86 -12.77 -8.50 -6.11
N ALA A 87 -12.18 -8.63 -7.30
CA ALA A 87 -12.51 -9.73 -8.22
C ALA A 87 -12.18 -11.11 -7.61
N VAL A 88 -11.06 -11.21 -6.88
CA VAL A 88 -10.64 -12.45 -6.20
C VAL A 88 -11.52 -12.72 -4.99
N SER A 89 -11.93 -11.71 -4.21
CA SER A 89 -12.78 -11.92 -3.02
C SER A 89 -14.21 -12.36 -3.37
N ILE A 90 -14.72 -12.05 -4.57
CA ILE A 90 -15.99 -12.58 -5.06
C ILE A 90 -15.91 -14.11 -5.27
N VAL A 91 -14.77 -14.60 -5.74
CA VAL A 91 -14.59 -15.99 -6.17
C VAL A 91 -13.98 -16.87 -5.07
N PHE A 92 -13.17 -16.29 -4.20
CA PHE A 92 -12.38 -16.99 -3.20
C PHE A 92 -12.54 -16.35 -1.81
N GLN A 93 -12.45 -17.18 -0.76
CA GLN A 93 -12.45 -16.71 0.64
C GLN A 93 -11.30 -15.71 0.90
N GLY A 94 -11.49 -14.83 1.90
CA GLY A 94 -10.59 -13.71 2.21
C GLY A 94 -9.10 -14.07 2.30
N VAL A 95 -8.75 -15.27 2.80
CA VAL A 95 -7.36 -15.74 2.89
C VAL A 95 -6.67 -15.84 1.52
N ILE A 96 -7.39 -16.28 0.48
CA ILE A 96 -6.84 -16.42 -0.88
C ILE A 96 -6.69 -15.04 -1.53
N ALA A 97 -7.66 -14.15 -1.34
CA ALA A 97 -7.58 -12.76 -1.77
C ALA A 97 -6.38 -12.04 -1.12
N PHE A 98 -6.12 -12.33 0.16
CA PHE A 98 -4.98 -11.80 0.88
C PHE A 98 -3.65 -12.27 0.29
N ILE A 99 -3.47 -13.58 0.07
CA ILE A 99 -2.25 -14.14 -0.53
C ILE A 99 -1.99 -13.53 -1.92
N PHE A 100 -3.04 -13.44 -2.75
CA PHE A 100 -2.95 -12.82 -4.07
C PHE A 100 -2.49 -11.36 -4.00
N ALA A 101 -3.10 -10.57 -3.11
CA ALA A 101 -2.73 -9.18 -2.92
C ALA A 101 -1.29 -9.01 -2.40
N VAL A 102 -0.80 -9.92 -1.56
CA VAL A 102 0.62 -9.96 -1.13
C VAL A 102 1.56 -10.18 -2.32
N PHE A 103 1.25 -11.12 -3.22
CA PHE A 103 2.04 -11.32 -4.44
C PHE A 103 2.08 -10.06 -5.32
N MET A 104 0.95 -9.37 -5.46
CA MET A 104 0.89 -8.11 -6.21
C MET A 104 1.74 -7.01 -5.57
N MET A 105 1.72 -6.89 -4.24
CA MET A 105 2.57 -5.94 -3.51
C MET A 105 4.06 -6.23 -3.73
N ILE A 106 4.49 -7.49 -3.73
CA ILE A 106 5.88 -7.88 -4.04
C ILE A 106 6.25 -7.47 -5.47
N GLY A 107 5.35 -7.69 -6.44
CA GLY A 107 5.55 -7.26 -7.83
C GLY A 107 5.73 -5.75 -7.94
N PHE A 108 4.86 -4.99 -7.26
CA PHE A 108 4.92 -3.52 -7.22
C PHE A 108 6.21 -2.99 -6.60
N TRP A 109 6.69 -3.64 -5.53
CA TRP A 109 7.96 -3.30 -4.90
C TRP A 109 9.11 -3.40 -5.89
N ASN A 110 9.16 -4.49 -6.65
CA ASN A 110 10.20 -4.71 -7.65
C ASN A 110 10.13 -3.69 -8.80
N ILE A 111 8.95 -3.15 -9.12
CA ILE A 111 8.76 -2.12 -10.15
C ILE A 111 9.21 -0.74 -9.68
N ILE A 112 9.02 -0.41 -8.39
CA ILE A 112 9.42 0.90 -7.85
C ILE A 112 10.91 0.95 -7.47
N THR A 113 11.46 -0.17 -7.02
CA THR A 113 12.85 -0.23 -6.53
C THR A 113 13.88 -0.52 -7.63
N ARG A 114 13.45 -0.89 -8.84
CA ARG A 114 14.28 -0.96 -10.06
C ARG A 114 14.27 0.36 -10.83
#